data_AF-A0A923A1Z3-F1
#
_entry.id   AF-A0A923A1Z3-F1
#
_cell.length_a   1.000
_cell.length_b   1.000
_cell.length_c   1.000
_cell.angle_alpha   90.00
_cell.angle_beta   90.00
_cell.angle_gamma   90.00
#
_symmetry.space_group_name_H-M   'P 1'
#
loop_
_entity.id
_entity.type
_entity.pdbx_description
1 polymer ?
#
loop_
_entity_poly.entity_id
_entity_poly.type
_entity_poly.pdbx_seq_one_letter_code
_entity_poly.pdbx_strand_id
1 'polypeptide(L)' 'MEPEIEYQNRRCPRLGSSVTLSYCMKCNDNPLPCGKVIDCWWEFFDIKSYLEKTLSAEDFQELVNQKPKD' A
#
# COMPACT_ATOMS: atom_id res chain seq x y z
N MET A 1 2.84 -16.65 -9.37
CA MET A 1 1.46 -16.81 -8.86
C MET A 1 1.49 -16.24 -7.46
N GLU A 2 1.30 -14.93 -7.33
CA GLU A 2 1.28 -14.24 -6.02
C GLU A 2 0.00 -13.38 -5.86
N PRO A 3 -1.21 -13.89 -6.13
CA PRO A 3 -2.43 -13.11 -5.95
C PRO A 3 -2.91 -13.07 -4.48
N GLU A 4 -2.40 -13.90 -3.57
CA GLU A 4 -2.96 -14.01 -2.20
C GLU A 4 -2.75 -12.75 -1.37
N ILE A 5 -1.63 -12.05 -1.54
CA ILE A 5 -1.33 -10.80 -0.80
C ILE A 5 -2.26 -9.65 -1.17
N GLU A 6 -2.74 -9.61 -2.42
CA GLU A 6 -3.67 -8.59 -2.92
C GLU A 6 -5.05 -8.68 -2.22
N TYR A 7 -5.51 -9.91 -1.97
CA TYR A 7 -6.75 -10.19 -1.24
C TYR A 7 -6.58 -10.12 0.27
N GLN A 8 -5.37 -9.86 0.77
CA GLN A 8 -5.19 -9.79 2.20
C GLN A 8 -5.92 -8.55 2.74
N ASN A 9 -6.73 -8.78 3.77
CA ASN A 9 -7.51 -7.74 4.44
C ASN A 9 -6.79 -7.32 5.72
N ARG A 10 -6.66 -6.00 5.92
CA ARG A 10 -6.17 -5.40 7.17
C ARG A 10 -7.13 -4.32 7.63
N ARG A 11 -7.30 -4.20 8.95
CA ARG A 11 -8.05 -3.08 9.54
C ARG A 11 -7.24 -1.80 9.38
N CYS A 12 -7.76 -0.84 8.61
CA CYS A 12 -7.11 0.44 8.45
C CYS A 12 -7.39 1.33 9.66
N PRO A 13 -6.36 1.82 10.39
CA PRO A 13 -6.57 2.69 11.54
C PRO A 13 -7.18 4.05 11.14
N ARG A 14 -7.01 4.49 9.88
CA ARG A 14 -7.61 5.74 9.38
C ARG A 14 -9.09 5.62 9.04
N LEU A 15 -9.48 4.56 8.35
CA LEU A 15 -10.86 4.34 7.91
C LEU A 15 -11.72 3.65 8.97
N GLY A 16 -11.10 2.96 9.94
CA GLY A 16 -11.80 2.15 10.94
C GLY A 16 -12.36 0.81 10.40
N SER A 17 -12.20 0.56 9.10
CA SER A 17 -12.74 -0.59 8.37
C SER A 17 -11.65 -1.51 7.85
N SER A 18 -12.03 -2.76 7.56
CA SER A 18 -11.18 -3.73 6.86
C SER A 18 -11.02 -3.33 5.39
N VAL A 19 -9.78 -3.16 4.94
CA VAL A 19 -9.45 -2.86 3.54
C VAL A 19 -8.48 -3.91 3.02
N THR A 20 -8.57 -4.19 1.72
CA THR A 20 -7.59 -5.06 1.07
C THR A 20 -6.34 -4.30 0.64
N LEU A 21 -5.23 -5.00 0.44
CA LEU A 21 -4.04 -4.40 -0.16
C LEU A 21 -4.37 -3.79 -1.53
N SER A 22 -5.11 -4.50 -2.38
CA SER A 22 -5.56 -3.96 -3.68
C SER A 22 -6.37 -2.67 -3.53
N TYR A 23 -7.18 -2.53 -2.47
CA TYR A 23 -7.91 -1.31 -2.18
C TYR A 23 -6.96 -0.17 -1.80
N CYS A 24 -5.96 -0.44 -0.95
CA CYS A 24 -4.91 0.53 -0.62
C CYS A 24 -4.07 0.94 -1.84
N MET A 25 -3.87 0.04 -2.80
CA MET A 25 -3.19 0.34 -4.08
C MET A 25 -4.08 1.13 -5.04
N LYS A 26 -5.38 0.86 -5.08
CA LYS A 26 -6.36 1.58 -5.91
C LYS A 26 -6.95 2.81 -5.22
N CYS A 27 -6.22 3.46 -4.32
CA CYS A 27 -6.77 4.49 -3.45
C CYS A 27 -7.29 5.71 -4.27
N ASN A 28 -8.61 5.72 -4.48
CA ASN A 28 -9.50 6.76 -5.01
C ASN A 28 -8.84 7.92 -5.79
N ASP A 29 -8.94 7.83 -7.12
CA ASP A 29 -8.69 8.92 -8.10
C ASP A 29 -7.25 9.44 -8.24
N ASN A 30 -6.30 8.96 -7.42
CA ASN A 30 -4.89 9.29 -7.55
C ASN A 30 -4.09 8.10 -8.10
N PRO A 31 -2.98 8.35 -8.83
CA PRO A 31 -2.09 7.30 -9.32
C PRO A 31 -1.35 6.55 -8.20
N LEU A 32 -1.41 7.04 -6.95
CA LEU A 32 -0.55 6.57 -5.86
C LEU A 32 -1.30 5.81 -4.77
N PRO A 33 -0.73 4.68 -4.28
CA PRO A 33 -1.25 3.99 -3.13
C PRO A 33 -1.22 4.85 -1.87
N CYS A 34 -1.95 4.41 -0.84
CA CYS A 34 -1.91 5.03 0.49
C CYS A 34 -0.45 5.15 0.99
N GLY A 35 0.02 6.35 1.35
CA GLY A 35 1.40 6.56 1.82
C GLY A 35 1.78 5.77 3.10
N LYS A 36 0.79 5.23 3.84
CA LYS A 36 1.03 4.31 4.96
C LYS A 36 0.88 2.83 4.61
N VAL A 37 0.75 2.46 3.33
CA VAL A 37 0.62 1.05 2.92
C VAL A 37 1.86 0.26 3.33
N ILE A 38 3.06 0.83 3.19
CA ILE A 38 4.30 0.15 3.61
C ILE A 38 4.28 -0.07 5.13
N ASP A 39 4.03 1.00 5.90
CA ASP A 39 3.93 0.94 7.37
C ASP A 39 2.76 0.07 7.87
N CYS A 40 1.74 -0.15 7.03
CA CYS A 40 0.66 -1.04 7.37
C CYS A 40 0.97 -2.52 7.09
N TRP A 41 1.71 -2.79 6.03
CA TRP A 41 1.85 -4.15 5.52
C TRP A 41 3.24 -4.75 5.79
N TRP A 42 4.23 -3.95 6.19
CA TRP A 42 5.60 -4.41 6.47
C TRP A 42 5.68 -5.49 7.56
N GLU A 43 4.76 -5.50 8.53
CA GLU A 43 4.71 -6.54 9.56
C GLU A 43 4.19 -7.88 9.02
N PHE A 44 3.40 -7.87 7.94
CA PHE A 44 2.81 -9.07 7.36
C PHE A 44 3.73 -9.71 6.34
N PHE A 45 4.35 -8.90 5.49
CA PHE A 45 5.26 -9.34 4.44
C PHE A 45 6.13 -8.18 3.96
N ASP A 46 7.10 -8.47 3.10
CA ASP A 46 7.95 -7.45 2.48
C ASP A 46 7.20 -6.70 1.37
N ILE A 47 6.22 -5.90 1.79
CA ILE A 47 5.41 -5.03 0.92
C ILE A 47 6.30 -4.04 0.17
N LYS A 48 7.43 -3.65 0.75
CA LYS A 48 8.37 -2.72 0.13
C LYS A 48 8.94 -3.32 -1.16
N SER A 49 9.52 -4.52 -1.11
CA SER A 49 10.03 -5.21 -2.30
C SER A 49 8.93 -5.53 -3.30
N TYR A 50 7.71 -5.80 -2.83
CA TYR A 50 6.57 -6.00 -3.72
C TYR A 50 6.25 -4.70 -4.49
N LEU A 51 6.13 -3.58 -3.79
CA LEU A 51 5.86 -2.28 -4.40
C LEU A 51 7.00 -1.85 -5.34
N GLU A 52 8.27 -2.09 -5.00
CA GLU A 52 9.40 -1.82 -5.89
C GLU A 52 9.35 -2.65 -7.19
N LYS A 53 8.71 -3.82 -7.18
CA LYS A 53 8.51 -4.67 -8.37
C LYS A 53 7.23 -4.32 -9.15
N THR A 54 6.20 -3.86 -8.44
CA THR A 54 4.87 -3.60 -9.03
C THR A 54 4.71 -2.16 -9.51
N LEU A 55 5.26 -1.20 -8.78
CA LEU A 55 5.25 0.23 -9.11
C LEU A 55 6.52 0.60 -9.88
N SER A 56 6.44 1.67 -10.66
CA SER A 56 7.62 2.33 -11.20
C SER A 56 8.44 2.96 -10.09
N ALA A 57 9.75 3.12 -10.32
CA ALA A 57 10.64 3.78 -9.36
C ALA A 57 10.14 5.18 -8.98
N GLU A 58 9.51 5.90 -9.90
CA GLU A 58 8.92 7.23 -9.67
C GLU A 58 7.76 7.16 -8.66
N ASP A 59 6.77 6.29 -8.90
CA ASP A 59 5.62 6.12 -8.00
C ASP A 59 6.05 5.59 -6.64
N PHE A 60 7.00 4.66 -6.61
CA PHE A 60 7.53 4.12 -5.36
C PHE A 60 8.25 5.21 -4.56
N GLN A 61 9.11 6.00 -5.22
CA GLN A 61 9.84 7.07 -4.57
C GLN A 61 8.89 8.20 -4.13
N GLU A 62 7.87 8.52 -4.92
CA GLU A 62 6.83 9.46 -4.54
C GLU A 62 6.06 8.96 -3.33
N LEU A 63 5.68 7.67 -3.29
CA LEU A 63 5.01 7.05 -2.15
C LEU A 63 5.86 7.05 -0.87
N VAL A 64 7.15 6.69 -0.97
CA VAL A 64 8.09 6.72 0.17
C VAL A 64 8.34 8.16 0.65
N ASN A 65 8.34 9.13 -0.27
CA ASN A 65 8.51 10.54 0.03
C ASN A 65 7.19 11.24 0.45
N GLN A 66 6.04 10.60 0.19
CA GLN A 66 4.73 11.08 0.62
C GLN A 66 4.66 10.94 2.14
N LYS A 67 5.15 11.97 2.84
CA LYS A 67 5.05 12.05 4.30
C LYS A 67 3.60 11.79 4.69
N PRO A 68 3.34 10.87 5.64
CA PRO A 68 2.00 10.70 6.14
C PRO A 68 1.55 12.04 6.72
N LYS A 69 0.68 12.73 6.01
CA LYS A 69 0.06 13.96 6.48
C LYS A 69 -0.82 13.54 7.65
N ASP A 70 -0.35 13.78 8.87
CA ASP A 70 -0.99 13.39 10.14
C ASP A 70 -2.48 13.73 10.11
#